data_AF-A0A524A2F7-F1
#
_entry.id   AF-A0A524A2F7-F1
#
_cell.length_a   1.000
_cell.length_b   1.000
_cell.length_c   1.000
_cell.angle_alpha   90.00
_cell.angle_beta   90.00
_cell.angle_gamma   90.00
#
_symmetry.space_group_name_H-M   'P 1'
#
loop_
_entity.id
_entity.type
_entity.pdbx_description
1 polymer ?
#
loop_
_entity_poly.entity_id
_entity_poly.type
_entity_poly.pdbx_seq_one_letter_code
_entity_poly.pdbx_strand_id
1 'polypeptide(L)'
;QTSLTLNAAEDSDPSWSPDGKRIAFVSSRGGNEEICVMNPDGSGQMNLTNNSADDDTPSLSPDGTRIAFVSDRDGNHEIYVMNADGSDQTRLTNSSTWDIFPSWSPDSTRIAYEALSDGYVEIYVMNADGSDQRNLGMGRFLSWSPR
;
A
#
# COMPACT_ATOMS: atom_id res chain seq x y z
N GLN A 1 -2.50 -1.65 26.04
CA GLN A 1 -3.06 -1.06 24.81
C GLN A 1 -3.02 0.43 24.99
N THR A 2 -2.09 1.11 24.32
CA THR A 2 -1.85 2.55 24.49
C THR A 2 -2.20 3.22 23.18
N SER A 3 -3.28 4.00 23.20
CA SER A 3 -3.69 4.86 22.08
C SER A 3 -2.69 6.00 21.97
N LEU A 4 -2.04 6.15 20.81
CA LEU A 4 -0.92 7.09 20.61
C LEU A 4 -1.20 8.20 19.58
N THR A 5 -2.44 8.38 19.14
CA THR A 5 -2.84 9.58 18.39
C THR A 5 -3.68 10.49 19.29
N LEU A 6 -3.20 11.73 19.49
CA LEU A 6 -3.89 12.77 20.26
C LEU A 6 -4.99 13.49 19.44
N ASN A 7 -5.46 12.89 18.33
CA ASN A 7 -6.62 13.33 17.56
C ASN A 7 -7.18 12.18 16.71
N ALA A 8 -7.99 11.32 17.33
CA ALA A 8 -8.54 10.09 16.77
C ALA A 8 -9.59 10.29 15.64
N ALA A 9 -9.64 11.46 14.99
CA ALA A 9 -10.69 11.78 14.02
C ALA A 9 -10.23 11.77 12.54
N GLU A 10 -8.92 11.80 12.25
CA GLU A 10 -8.43 12.07 10.88
C GLU A 10 -7.24 11.22 10.40
N ASP A 11 -6.70 10.32 11.25
CA ASP A 11 -5.53 9.50 10.91
C ASP A 11 -5.90 7.99 10.92
N SER A 12 -5.74 7.31 9.78
CA SER A 12 -6.06 5.88 9.57
C SER A 12 -4.87 5.08 8.99
N ASP A 13 -4.99 3.74 8.99
CA ASP A 13 -4.08 2.76 8.36
C ASP A 13 -2.58 2.88 8.70
N PRO A 14 -2.20 2.77 9.98
CA PRO A 14 -0.79 2.81 10.36
C PRO A 14 -0.03 1.55 9.91
N SER A 15 1.05 1.74 9.16
CA SER A 15 2.01 0.69 8.80
C SER A 15 3.37 0.96 9.45
N TRP A 16 3.90 -0.04 10.16
CA TRP A 16 5.13 0.08 10.93
C TRP A 16 6.33 -0.46 10.16
N SER A 17 7.47 0.25 10.25
CA SER A 17 8.77 -0.31 9.85
C SER A 17 9.14 -1.47 10.77
N PRO A 18 9.69 -2.59 10.28
CA PRO A 18 10.09 -3.68 11.16
C PRO A 18 11.19 -3.33 12.15
N ASP A 19 12.02 -2.34 11.86
CA ASP A 19 13.02 -1.81 12.81
C ASP A 19 12.41 -0.87 13.87
N GLY A 20 11.09 -0.63 13.79
CA GLY A 20 10.31 0.18 14.71
C GLY A 20 10.65 1.66 14.67
N LYS A 21 11.35 2.17 13.65
CA LYS A 21 11.79 3.58 13.59
C LYS A 21 10.86 4.51 12.82
N ARG A 22 9.92 3.99 12.04
CA ARG A 22 8.97 4.81 11.27
C ARG A 22 7.58 4.21 11.24
N ILE A 23 6.61 5.11 11.15
CA ILE A 23 5.20 4.82 10.92
C ILE A 23 4.81 5.56 9.63
N ALA A 24 4.24 4.84 8.67
CA ALA A 24 3.51 5.42 7.56
C ALA A 24 2.02 5.46 7.91
N PHE A 25 1.33 6.54 7.56
CA PHE A 25 -0.08 6.74 7.89
C PHE A 25 -0.75 7.69 6.88
N VAL A 26 -2.08 7.66 6.83
CA VAL A 26 -2.87 8.58 5.99
C VAL A 26 -3.25 9.82 6.80
N SER A 27 -3.17 11.00 6.19
CA SER A 27 -3.66 12.25 6.77
C SER A 27 -4.50 13.04 5.77
N SER A 28 -5.70 13.46 6.19
CA SER A 28 -6.63 14.25 5.36
C SER A 28 -6.55 15.77 5.60
N ARG A 29 -5.57 16.23 6.39
CA ARG A 29 -5.44 17.64 6.81
C ARG A 29 -5.22 18.63 5.67
N GLY A 30 -4.80 18.13 4.49
CA GLY A 30 -4.58 18.91 3.28
C GLY A 30 -5.83 19.17 2.44
N GLY A 31 -6.95 18.50 2.75
CA GLY A 31 -8.20 18.55 1.96
C GLY A 31 -8.44 17.34 1.06
N ASN A 32 -7.47 16.44 0.96
CA ASN A 32 -7.47 15.12 0.33
C ASN A 32 -6.61 14.17 1.19
N GLU A 33 -6.72 12.86 0.94
CA GLU A 33 -5.90 11.85 1.64
C GLU A 33 -4.46 11.84 1.12
N GLU A 34 -3.49 11.89 2.04
CA GLU A 34 -2.07 11.93 1.71
C GLU A 34 -1.27 10.95 2.59
N ILE A 35 -0.24 10.33 2.02
CA ILE A 35 0.68 9.45 2.73
C ILE A 35 1.73 10.28 3.48
N CYS A 36 1.71 10.16 4.80
CA CYS A 36 2.67 10.78 5.69
C CYS A 36 3.55 9.73 6.38
N VAL A 37 4.72 10.16 6.86
CA VAL A 37 5.58 9.39 7.77
C VAL A 37 5.94 10.18 9.02
N MET A 38 6.17 9.47 10.12
CA MET A 38 6.68 10.03 11.37
C MET A 38 7.53 9.03 12.15
N ASN A 39 8.28 9.53 13.13
CA ASN A 39 8.91 8.70 14.16
C ASN A 39 7.86 8.14 15.13
N PRO A 40 8.14 7.04 15.86
CA PRO A 40 7.22 6.45 16.82
C PRO A 40 6.82 7.35 17.99
N ASP A 41 7.65 8.35 18.30
CA ASP A 41 7.36 9.37 19.31
C ASP A 41 6.48 10.52 18.77
N GLY A 42 6.04 10.43 17.51
CA GLY A 42 5.24 11.44 16.81
C GLY A 42 6.06 12.61 16.23
N SER A 43 7.38 12.63 16.43
CA SER A 43 8.25 13.66 15.87
C SER A 43 8.57 13.39 14.39
N GLY A 44 9.13 14.40 13.72
CA GLY A 44 9.63 14.23 12.35
C GLY A 44 8.54 13.93 11.31
N GLN A 45 7.32 14.42 11.53
CA GLN A 45 6.23 14.26 10.58
C GLN A 45 6.58 14.90 9.23
N MET A 46 6.43 14.12 8.15
CA MET A 46 6.69 14.55 6.78
C MET A 46 5.59 14.04 5.86
N ASN A 47 5.06 14.92 5.01
CA ASN A 47 4.16 14.51 3.94
C ASN A 47 4.97 13.98 2.75
N LEU A 48 4.68 12.77 2.28
CA LEU A 48 5.42 12.09 1.21
C LEU A 48 4.73 12.20 -0.15
N THR A 49 3.42 12.36 -0.16
CA THR A 49 2.62 12.65 -1.35
C THR A 49 2.12 14.09 -1.27
N ASN A 50 1.96 14.75 -2.41
CA ASN A 50 1.46 16.13 -2.44
C ASN A 50 0.85 16.41 -3.81
N ASN A 51 -0.34 15.89 -4.02
CA ASN A 51 -1.06 16.06 -5.26
C ASN A 51 -2.56 16.28 -4.97
N SER A 52 -3.40 16.31 -6.01
CA SER A 52 -4.82 16.61 -5.84
C SER A 52 -5.71 15.36 -5.71
N ALA A 53 -5.12 14.17 -5.77
CA ALA A 53 -5.79 12.89 -5.71
C ALA A 53 -5.73 12.32 -4.29
N ASP A 54 -6.56 11.32 -4.00
CA ASP A 54 -6.49 10.62 -2.72
C ASP A 54 -5.39 9.56 -2.79
N ASP A 55 -4.48 9.60 -1.82
CA ASP A 55 -3.42 8.63 -1.60
C ASP A 55 -3.59 7.96 -0.23
N ASP A 56 -3.83 6.65 -0.23
CA ASP A 56 -4.25 5.92 0.97
C ASP A 56 -3.53 4.56 1.15
N THR A 57 -3.95 3.83 2.19
CA THR A 57 -3.55 2.44 2.48
C THR A 57 -2.04 2.15 2.37
N PRO A 58 -1.17 2.93 3.05
CA PRO A 58 0.27 2.76 2.95
C PRO A 58 0.74 1.44 3.56
N SER A 59 1.70 0.83 2.89
CA SER A 59 2.32 -0.44 3.24
C SER A 59 3.83 -0.31 3.12
N LEU A 60 4.52 -0.20 4.25
CA LEU A 60 5.97 -0.07 4.29
C LEU A 60 6.62 -1.45 4.07
N SER A 61 7.65 -1.52 3.21
CA SER A 61 8.38 -2.75 2.94
C SER A 61 9.11 -3.25 4.19
N PRO A 62 9.30 -4.57 4.35
CA PRO A 62 9.98 -5.10 5.52
C PRO A 62 11.43 -4.61 5.72
N ASP A 63 12.13 -4.29 4.63
CA ASP A 63 13.45 -3.67 4.69
C ASP A 63 13.41 -2.15 4.99
N GLY A 64 12.21 -1.55 5.06
CA GLY A 64 11.99 -0.15 5.39
C GLY A 64 12.36 0.83 4.27
N THR A 65 12.69 0.34 3.07
CA THR A 65 13.23 1.14 1.97
C THR A 65 12.16 1.70 1.03
N ARG A 66 10.97 1.08 0.96
CA ARG A 66 9.90 1.44 0.03
C ARG A 66 8.54 1.45 0.70
N ILE A 67 7.62 2.23 0.15
CA ILE A 67 6.21 2.26 0.53
C ILE A 67 5.40 1.91 -0.70
N ALA A 68 4.54 0.90 -0.59
CA ALA A 68 3.45 0.68 -1.54
C ALA A 68 2.20 1.37 -0.99
N PHE A 69 1.39 1.97 -1.85
CA PHE A 69 0.19 2.72 -1.45
C PHE A 69 -0.80 2.73 -2.61
N VAL A 70 -2.04 3.11 -2.35
CA VAL A 70 -3.05 3.28 -3.39
C VAL A 70 -3.15 4.75 -3.75
N SER A 71 -3.34 5.03 -5.03
CA SER A 71 -3.66 6.38 -5.51
C SER A 71 -4.74 6.33 -6.57
N ASP A 72 -5.64 7.32 -6.56
CA ASP A 72 -6.63 7.52 -7.63
C ASP A 72 -6.21 8.58 -8.67
N ARG A 73 -4.95 9.03 -8.64
CA ARG A 73 -4.41 10.12 -9.49
C ARG A 73 -4.52 9.90 -11.00
N ASP A 74 -4.78 8.68 -11.46
CA ASP A 74 -5.00 8.34 -12.87
C ASP A 74 -6.45 7.98 -13.23
N GLY A 75 -7.41 8.27 -12.35
CA GLY A 75 -8.85 8.12 -12.59
C GLY A 75 -9.50 6.88 -12.00
N ASN A 76 -8.72 5.98 -11.40
CA ASN A 76 -9.16 4.83 -10.60
C ASN A 76 -8.09 4.46 -9.56
N HIS A 77 -8.45 3.68 -8.54
CA HIS A 77 -7.51 3.18 -7.54
C HIS A 77 -6.50 2.23 -8.14
N GLU A 78 -5.23 2.56 -7.98
CA GLU A 78 -4.09 1.83 -8.52
C GLU A 78 -3.00 1.71 -7.47
N ILE A 79 -2.23 0.62 -7.52
CA ILE A 79 -1.08 0.43 -6.65
C ILE A 79 0.11 1.23 -7.17
N TYR A 80 0.65 2.06 -6.30
CA TYR A 80 1.88 2.81 -6.49
C TYR A 80 2.96 2.31 -5.54
N VAL A 81 4.22 2.59 -5.90
CA VAL A 81 5.37 2.41 -5.02
C VAL A 81 6.24 3.65 -5.04
N MET A 82 6.87 3.95 -3.91
CA MET A 82 7.85 5.00 -3.77
C MET A 82 8.98 4.58 -2.83
N ASN A 83 10.10 5.30 -2.88
CA ASN A 83 11.10 5.21 -1.83
C ASN A 83 10.49 5.73 -0.52
N ALA A 84 10.96 5.22 0.61
CA ALA A 84 10.40 5.58 1.91
C ALA A 84 10.77 7.02 2.38
N ASP A 85 11.42 7.82 1.53
CA ASP A 85 11.59 9.27 1.67
C ASP A 85 10.63 10.08 0.78
N GLY A 86 9.73 9.39 0.05
CA GLY A 86 8.74 9.98 -0.86
C GLY A 86 9.19 10.13 -2.31
N SER A 87 10.46 9.85 -2.62
CA SER A 87 11.00 9.94 -3.98
C SER A 87 10.61 8.74 -4.86
N ASP A 88 10.82 8.87 -6.17
CA ASP A 88 10.62 7.81 -7.18
C ASP A 88 9.23 7.16 -7.19
N GLN A 89 8.18 7.96 -6.99
CA GLN A 89 6.79 7.49 -7.08
C GLN A 89 6.49 6.92 -8.48
N THR A 90 6.09 5.65 -8.51
CA THR A 90 5.86 4.89 -9.75
C THR A 90 4.57 4.09 -9.63
N ARG A 91 3.70 4.20 -10.64
CA ARG A 91 2.50 3.37 -10.77
C ARG A 91 2.90 1.93 -11.14
N LEU A 92 2.43 0.95 -10.37
CA LEU A 92 2.73 -0.47 -10.61
C LEU A 92 1.61 -1.19 -11.35
N THR A 93 0.35 -0.88 -11.07
CA THR A 93 -0.82 -1.49 -11.74
C THR A 93 -1.44 -0.52 -12.75
N ASN A 94 -2.08 -1.03 -13.79
CA ASN A 94 -2.84 -0.20 -14.74
C ASN A 94 -3.93 -1.06 -15.35
N SER A 95 -5.08 -1.04 -14.70
CA SER A 95 -6.20 -1.92 -15.03
C SER A 95 -7.51 -1.14 -15.01
N SER A 96 -8.61 -1.79 -15.41
CA SER A 96 -9.94 -1.21 -15.24
C SER A 96 -10.56 -1.56 -13.89
N THR A 97 -9.84 -2.28 -13.03
CA THR A 97 -10.29 -2.67 -11.69
C THR A 97 -9.85 -1.64 -10.66
N TRP A 98 -10.39 -1.71 -9.45
CA TRP A 98 -9.82 -0.97 -8.32
C TRP A 98 -8.78 -1.87 -7.67
N ASP A 99 -7.52 -1.50 -7.79
CA ASP A 99 -6.41 -2.25 -7.24
C ASP A 99 -6.03 -1.60 -5.89
N ILE A 100 -6.27 -2.34 -4.80
CA ILE A 100 -6.26 -1.82 -3.42
C ILE A 100 -5.55 -2.74 -2.43
N PHE A 101 -5.34 -2.24 -1.21
CA PHE A 101 -4.78 -2.96 -0.05
C PHE A 101 -3.44 -3.68 -0.34
N PRO A 102 -2.39 -2.95 -0.76
CA PRO A 102 -1.09 -3.56 -1.03
C PRO A 102 -0.44 -4.13 0.24
N SER A 103 0.18 -5.29 0.12
CA SER A 103 0.94 -5.94 1.18
C SER A 103 2.26 -6.52 0.68
N TRP A 104 3.36 -6.16 1.32
CA TRP A 104 4.69 -6.67 0.98
C TRP A 104 4.90 -8.11 1.45
N SER A 105 5.62 -8.90 0.64
CA SER A 105 6.16 -10.18 1.10
C SER A 105 7.24 -9.96 2.17
N PRO A 106 7.45 -10.92 3.10
CA PRO A 106 8.44 -10.78 4.17
C PRO A 106 9.89 -10.54 3.71
N ASP A 107 10.22 -10.95 2.48
CA ASP A 107 11.54 -10.75 1.88
C ASP A 107 11.68 -9.44 1.07
N SER A 108 10.65 -8.58 1.09
CA SER A 108 10.58 -7.31 0.35
C SER A 108 10.66 -7.44 -1.18
N THR A 109 10.43 -8.63 -1.75
CA THR A 109 10.58 -8.86 -3.19
C THR A 109 9.28 -8.82 -3.98
N ARG A 110 8.13 -8.96 -3.30
CA ARG A 110 6.81 -9.05 -3.94
C ARG A 110 5.79 -8.20 -3.20
N ILE A 111 4.72 -7.88 -3.91
CA ILE A 111 3.54 -7.20 -3.39
C ILE A 111 2.32 -8.05 -3.75
N ALA A 112 1.47 -8.34 -2.77
CA ALA A 112 0.12 -8.82 -2.98
C ALA A 112 -0.86 -7.66 -2.90
N TYR A 113 -1.95 -7.71 -3.67
CA TYR A 113 -3.00 -6.69 -3.66
C TYR A 113 -4.34 -7.31 -4.06
N GLU A 114 -5.43 -6.61 -3.76
CA GLU A 114 -6.78 -6.98 -4.15
C GLU A 114 -7.17 -6.22 -5.41
N ALA A 115 -7.69 -6.91 -6.42
CA ALA A 115 -8.27 -6.32 -7.63
C ALA A 115 -9.78 -6.47 -7.58
N LEU A 116 -10.50 -5.34 -7.54
CA LEU A 116 -11.95 -5.30 -7.37
C LEU A 116 -12.66 -4.89 -8.67
N SER A 117 -13.63 -5.69 -9.09
CA SER A 117 -14.49 -5.41 -10.24
C SER A 117 -15.90 -5.92 -10.01
N ASP A 118 -16.91 -5.05 -10.07
CA ASP A 118 -18.34 -5.41 -10.05
C ASP A 118 -18.72 -6.49 -9.01
N GLY A 119 -18.21 -6.36 -7.78
CA GLY A 119 -18.49 -7.27 -6.66
C GLY A 119 -17.64 -8.54 -6.61
N TYR A 120 -16.68 -8.69 -7.51
CA TYR A 120 -15.65 -9.73 -7.49
C TYR A 120 -14.35 -9.16 -6.94
N VAL A 121 -13.73 -9.93 -6.04
CA VAL A 121 -12.39 -9.66 -5.51
C VAL A 121 -11.49 -10.78 -5.99
N GLU A 122 -10.39 -10.41 -6.64
CA GLU A 122 -9.30 -11.31 -6.98
C GLU A 122 -8.05 -10.90 -6.21
N ILE A 123 -7.26 -11.87 -5.78
CA ILE A 123 -5.97 -11.60 -5.13
C ILE A 123 -4.90 -11.72 -6.19
N TYR A 124 -4.08 -10.69 -6.35
CA TYR A 124 -2.94 -10.69 -7.25
C TYR A 124 -1.64 -10.67 -6.45
N VAL A 125 -0.56 -11.13 -7.10
CA VAL A 125 0.81 -10.92 -6.65
C VAL A 125 1.64 -10.43 -7.82
N MET A 126 2.60 -9.56 -7.53
CA MET A 126 3.59 -9.05 -8.46
C MET A 126 4.95 -8.92 -7.79
N ASN A 127 6.00 -8.77 -8.58
CA ASN A 127 7.31 -8.34 -8.09
C ASN A 127 7.22 -6.89 -7.59
N ALA A 128 8.13 -6.49 -6.71
CA ALA A 128 8.21 -5.15 -6.14
C ALA A 128 8.40 -4.01 -7.15
N ASP A 129 8.77 -4.33 -8.39
CA ASP A 129 8.91 -3.40 -9.51
C ASP A 129 7.67 -3.37 -10.44
N GLY A 130 6.59 -4.07 -10.06
CA GLY A 130 5.35 -4.19 -10.83
C GLY A 130 5.37 -5.28 -11.90
N SER A 131 6.49 -5.98 -12.11
CA SER A 131 6.56 -7.09 -13.08
C SER A 131 5.94 -8.39 -12.55
N ASP A 132 5.71 -9.36 -13.44
CA ASP A 132 5.13 -10.69 -13.10
C ASP A 132 3.79 -10.62 -12.35
N GLN A 133 2.92 -9.67 -12.72
CA GLN A 133 1.55 -9.60 -12.18
C GLN A 133 0.77 -10.86 -12.53
N ARG A 134 0.26 -11.54 -11.51
CA ARG A 134 -0.52 -12.77 -11.69
C ARG A 134 -1.57 -12.94 -10.61
N ASN A 135 -2.71 -13.45 -11.03
CA ASN A 135 -3.83 -13.80 -10.15
C ASN A 135 -3.48 -15.05 -9.32
N LEU A 136 -3.69 -14.96 -8.00
CA LEU A 136 -3.55 -16.02 -7.00
C LEU A 136 -4.88 -16.69 -6.63
N GLY A 137 -5.96 -16.36 -7.33
CA GLY A 137 -7.36 -16.68 -7.04
C GLY A 137 -7.61 -18.04 -6.40
N MET A 138 -8.63 -18.09 -5.53
CA MET A 138 -9.02 -19.29 -4.78
C MET A 138 -8.98 -20.55 -5.65
N GLY A 139 -7.95 -21.37 -5.42
CA GLY A 139 -7.81 -22.72 -5.92
C GLY A 139 -8.05 -22.92 -7.42
N ARG A 140 -6.99 -22.80 -8.22
CA ARG A 140 -6.74 -23.89 -9.17
C ARG A 140 -6.50 -25.15 -8.33
N PHE A 141 -7.56 -25.86 -7.96
CA PHE A 141 -7.43 -27.30 -7.76
C PHE A 141 -6.97 -27.83 -9.12
N LEU A 142 -5.66 -28.05 -9.24
CA LEU A 142 -5.17 -29.15 -10.06
C LEU A 142 -5.89 -30.37 -9.50
N SER A 143 -6.87 -30.90 -10.25
CA SER A 143 -7.37 -32.23 -9.95
C SER A 143 -6.21 -33.19 -10.17
N TRP A 144 -5.57 -33.58 -9.07
CA TRP A 144 -4.66 -34.72 -9.07
C TRP A 144 -5.51 -35.94 -9.37
N SER A 145 -5.26 -36.60 -10.50
CA SER A 145 -5.87 -37.89 -10.82
C SER A 145 -4.87 -38.97 -10.38
N PRO A 146 -5.11 -39.71 -9.28
CA PRO A 146 -4.32 -40.90 -9.03
C PRO A 146 -4.70 -41.97 -10.07
N ARG A 147 -3.67 -42.57 -10.69
CA ARG A 147 -3.83 -43.87 -11.37
C ARG A 147 -3.91 -44.97 -10.33
#